data_AF-A0A8S2G9H9-F1
#
_entry.id   AF-A0A8S2G9H9-F1
#
_cell.length_a   1.000
_cell.length_b   1.000
_cell.length_c   1.000
_cell.angle_alpha   90.00
_cell.angle_beta   90.00
_cell.angle_gamma   90.00
#
_symmetry.space_group_name_H-M   'P 1'
#
loop_
_entity.id
_entity.type
_entity.pdbx_description
1 polymer ?
#
loop_
_entity_poly.entity_id
_entity_poly.type
_entity_poly.pdbx_seq_one_letter_code
_entity_poly.pdbx_strand_id
1 'polypeptide(L)'
;IRILFEKHYIETNSNLFSLYKVEKLNGNICELNDDDFPLILRVLTGPFNDTQFYIMEKGRSQTIPIEVSNYLVLPETMLKAFVEKFINEEIDLINSTKRKYLAYKQLLLKEFEKHIENM
;
A
#
# COMPACT_ATOMS: atom_id res chain seq x y z
N ILE A 1 8.39 3.45 -25.83
CA ILE A 1 9.79 2.94 -25.80
C ILE A 1 10.38 2.88 -27.20
N ARG A 2 9.73 2.22 -28.18
CA ARG A 2 10.20 2.13 -29.57
C ARG A 2 10.76 3.43 -30.17
N ILE A 3 10.01 4.53 -30.06
CA ILE A 3 10.42 5.86 -30.57
C ILE A 3 11.74 6.34 -29.93
N LEU A 4 11.96 6.07 -28.65
CA LEU A 4 13.22 6.42 -27.97
C LEU A 4 14.37 5.58 -28.50
N PHE A 5 14.16 4.28 -28.74
CA PHE A 5 15.18 3.40 -29.29
C PHE A 5 15.56 3.80 -30.71
N GLU A 6 14.56 4.09 -31.56
CA GLU A 6 14.75 4.61 -32.92
C GLU A 6 15.54 5.93 -32.89
N LYS A 7 15.14 6.89 -32.02
CA LYS A 7 15.82 8.19 -31.88
C LYS A 7 17.29 8.07 -31.45
N HIS A 8 17.60 7.05 -30.64
CA HIS A 8 18.94 6.84 -30.09
C HIS A 8 19.73 5.73 -30.80
N TYR A 9 19.24 5.24 -31.96
CA TYR A 9 19.88 4.18 -32.75
C TYR A 9 20.18 2.91 -31.94
N ILE A 10 19.26 2.54 -31.05
CA ILE A 10 19.33 1.31 -30.26
C ILE A 10 18.69 0.17 -31.07
N GLU A 11 19.51 -0.81 -31.45
CA GLU A 11 19.07 -1.95 -32.29
C GLU A 11 18.46 -3.10 -31.49
N THR A 12 18.54 -3.06 -30.16
CA THR A 12 18.00 -4.10 -29.28
C THR A 12 16.48 -4.14 -29.35
N ASN A 13 15.89 -5.34 -29.22
CA ASN A 13 14.43 -5.50 -29.19
C ASN A 13 13.81 -4.72 -28.01
N SER A 14 13.08 -3.64 -28.34
CA SER A 14 12.43 -2.78 -27.35
C SER A 14 11.39 -3.50 -26.49
N ASN A 15 10.87 -4.65 -26.92
CA ASN A 15 9.89 -5.43 -26.16
C ASN A 15 10.48 -6.09 -24.91
N LEU A 16 11.81 -6.17 -24.83
CA LEU A 16 12.55 -6.65 -23.64
C LEU A 16 12.63 -5.59 -22.54
N PHE A 17 12.21 -4.36 -22.83
CA PHE A 17 12.31 -3.24 -21.91
C PHE A 17 10.92 -2.73 -21.52
N SER A 18 10.84 -2.18 -20.31
CA SER A 18 9.68 -1.43 -19.85
C SER A 18 10.10 -0.05 -19.33
N LEU A 19 9.12 0.83 -19.21
CA LEU A 19 9.29 2.14 -18.62
C LEU A 19 9.02 2.01 -17.12
N TYR A 20 9.86 2.62 -16.30
CA TYR A 20 9.77 2.56 -14.86
C TYR A 20 9.64 3.97 -14.30
N LYS A 21 8.70 4.18 -13.38
CA LYS A 21 8.64 5.36 -12.52
C LYS A 21 9.52 5.09 -11.31
N VAL A 22 10.51 5.94 -11.08
CA VAL A 22 11.41 5.88 -9.93
C VAL A 22 11.24 7.13 -9.09
N GLU A 23 10.91 6.96 -7.81
CA GLU A 23 10.77 8.04 -6.84
C GLU A 23 12.04 8.08 -5.97
N LYS A 24 12.83 9.17 -6.06
CA LYS A 24 14.14 9.21 -5.40
C LYS A 24 14.07 9.23 -3.88
N LEU A 25 13.03 9.85 -3.32
CA LEU A 25 12.91 10.06 -1.87
C LEU A 25 12.68 8.76 -1.11
N ASN A 26 11.96 7.82 -1.71
CA ASN A 26 11.54 6.58 -1.08
C ASN A 26 12.11 5.32 -1.75
N GLY A 27 12.79 5.48 -2.89
CA GLY A 27 13.35 4.37 -3.64
C GLY A 27 12.30 3.53 -4.35
N ASN A 28 11.06 4.02 -4.48
CA ASN A 28 10.00 3.26 -5.13
C ASN A 28 10.30 3.12 -6.61
N ILE A 29 10.21 1.89 -7.10
CA ILE A 29 10.34 1.55 -8.52
C ILE A 29 9.04 0.87 -8.94
N CYS A 30 8.33 1.47 -9.88
CA CYS A 30 7.11 0.92 -10.44
C CYS A 30 7.29 0.71 -11.95
N GLU A 31 7.10 -0.52 -12.41
CA GLU A 31 6.97 -0.83 -13.85
C GLU A 31 5.65 -0.27 -14.37
N LEU A 32 5.70 0.43 -15.51
CA LEU A 32 4.51 0.91 -16.20
C LEU A 32 4.03 -0.17 -17.17
N ASN A 33 2.71 -0.32 -17.24
CA ASN A 33 2.04 -1.14 -18.22
C ASN A 33 1.91 -0.40 -19.56
N ASP A 34 1.55 -1.13 -20.61
CA ASP A 34 1.37 -0.55 -21.95
C ASP A 34 0.18 0.45 -22.00
N ASP A 35 -0.76 0.33 -21.07
CA ASP A 35 -1.93 1.22 -20.93
C ASP A 35 -1.66 2.44 -20.03
N ASP A 36 -0.46 2.58 -19.46
CA ASP A 36 -0.12 3.72 -18.61
C ASP A 36 0.28 4.96 -19.42
N PHE A 37 0.02 6.14 -18.85
CA PHE A 37 0.30 7.43 -19.47
C PHE A 37 1.37 8.21 -18.68
N PRO A 38 2.66 8.14 -19.07
CA PRO A 38 3.78 8.68 -18.28
C PRO A 38 3.66 10.19 -17.99
N LEU A 39 3.14 10.95 -18.95
CA LEU A 39 2.93 12.41 -18.78
C LEU A 39 1.86 12.71 -17.73
N ILE A 40 0.75 11.96 -17.73
CA ILE A 40 -0.31 12.11 -16.73
C ILE A 40 0.26 11.77 -15.35
N LEU A 41 0.98 10.65 -15.23
CA LEU A 41 1.65 10.26 -14.01
C LEU A 41 2.61 11.34 -13.50
N ARG A 42 3.38 11.98 -14.39
CA ARG A 42 4.28 13.08 -14.01
C ARG A 42 3.50 14.29 -13.49
N VAL A 43 2.42 14.69 -14.16
CA VAL A 43 1.59 15.83 -13.76
C VAL A 43 0.96 15.57 -12.38
N LEU A 44 0.38 14.38 -12.17
CA LEU A 44 -0.21 13.99 -10.88
C LEU A 44 0.82 13.97 -9.75
N THR A 45 2.05 13.57 -10.05
CA THR A 45 3.14 13.56 -9.06
C THR A 45 3.56 15.00 -8.67
N GLY A 46 3.23 16.02 -9.45
CA GLY A 46 3.51 17.42 -9.12
C GLY A 46 5.00 17.80 -9.26
N PRO A 47 5.31 19.09 -9.44
CA PRO A 47 6.65 19.53 -9.85
C PRO A 47 7.74 19.30 -8.80
N PHE A 48 7.39 19.23 -7.52
CA PHE A 48 8.34 19.16 -6.40
C PHE A 48 8.77 17.74 -6.02
N ASN A 49 8.03 16.72 -6.45
CA ASN A 49 8.43 15.34 -6.21
C ASN A 49 9.51 14.94 -7.21
N ASP A 50 10.66 14.46 -6.69
CA ASP A 50 11.82 14.00 -7.47
C ASP A 50 11.53 12.60 -8.05
N THR A 51 10.64 12.59 -9.04
CA THR A 51 10.24 11.42 -9.80
C THR A 51 10.89 11.45 -11.17
N GLN A 52 11.55 10.36 -11.51
CA GLN A 52 12.24 10.17 -12.79
C GLN A 52 11.71 8.93 -13.50
N PHE A 53 11.75 8.95 -14.83
CA PHE A 53 11.36 7.81 -15.65
C PHE A 53 12.60 7.16 -16.26
N TYR A 54 12.69 5.85 -16.15
CA TYR A 54 13.82 5.05 -16.63
C TYR A 54 13.33 3.96 -17.57
N ILE A 55 14.17 3.59 -18.54
CA ILE A 55 13.94 2.38 -19.35
C ILE A 55 14.86 1.29 -18.81
N MET A 56 14.30 0.16 -18.40
CA MET A 56 15.06 -0.98 -17.87
C MET A 56 14.55 -2.28 -18.48
N GLU A 57 15.37 -3.33 -18.46
CA GLU A 57 14.92 -4.67 -18.88
C GLU A 57 13.79 -5.16 -17.98
N LYS A 58 12.77 -5.76 -18.60
CA LYS A 58 11.61 -6.35 -17.91
C LYS A 58 12.07 -7.39 -16.90
N GLY A 59 11.39 -7.43 -15.74
CA GLY A 59 11.64 -8.42 -14.69
C GLY A 59 12.89 -8.17 -13.84
N ARG A 60 13.59 -7.03 -13.99
CA ARG A 60 14.73 -6.67 -13.13
C ARG A 60 14.37 -5.95 -11.83
N SER A 61 13.13 -5.45 -11.64
CA SER A 61 12.74 -4.76 -10.40
C SER A 61 11.79 -5.59 -9.53
N GLN A 62 12.07 -5.67 -8.23
CA GLN A 62 11.02 -5.93 -7.24
C GLN A 62 10.13 -4.69 -7.18
N THR A 63 8.98 -4.74 -7.87
CA THR A 63 7.96 -3.71 -7.75
C THR A 63 7.43 -3.73 -6.32
N ILE A 64 7.74 -2.70 -5.55
CA ILE A 64 7.18 -2.54 -4.22
C ILE A 64 5.76 -1.98 -4.39
N PRO A 65 4.74 -2.61 -3.81
CA PRO A 65 3.37 -2.10 -3.89
C PRO A 65 3.30 -0.67 -3.34
N ILE A 66 2.62 0.23 -4.05
CA ILE A 66 2.50 1.65 -3.68
C ILE A 66 1.92 1.86 -2.27
N GLU A 67 1.12 0.91 -1.80
CA GLU A 67 0.48 0.91 -0.48
C GLU A 67 1.50 0.80 0.66
N VAL A 68 2.61 0.11 0.43
CA VAL A 68 3.64 -0.12 1.46
C VAL A 68 4.91 0.68 1.23
N SER A 69 5.01 1.34 0.09
CA SER A 69 6.23 1.95 -0.41
C SER A 69 6.66 3.18 0.41
N ASN A 70 5.69 3.92 0.95
CA ASN A 70 5.96 5.07 1.82
C ASN A 70 6.55 4.69 3.19
N TYR A 71 6.37 3.46 3.66
CA TYR A 71 6.97 3.02 4.92
C TYR A 71 8.48 2.83 4.81
N LEU A 72 9.02 2.60 3.61
CA LEU A 72 10.45 2.37 3.39
C LEU A 72 11.33 3.59 3.67
N VAL A 73 10.75 4.79 3.65
CA VAL A 73 11.45 6.05 3.97
C VAL A 73 11.58 6.26 5.47
N LEU A 74 10.77 5.56 6.26
CA LEU A 74 10.62 5.87 7.67
C LEU A 74 11.73 5.18 8.49
N PRO A 75 12.23 5.84 9.55
CA PRO A 75 13.20 5.21 10.44
C PRO A 75 12.65 3.91 11.03
N GLU A 76 13.51 2.91 11.20
CA GLU A 76 13.14 1.61 11.76
C GLU A 76 12.45 1.73 13.14
N THR A 77 12.87 2.70 13.95
CA THR A 77 12.25 2.99 15.25
C THR A 77 10.80 3.46 15.13
N MET A 78 10.49 4.25 14.10
CA MET A 78 9.14 4.71 13.81
C MET A 78 8.27 3.55 13.31
N LEU A 79 8.81 2.69 12.46
CA LEU A 79 8.13 1.49 11.99
C LEU A 79 7.78 0.56 13.15
N LYS A 80 8.70 0.34 14.08
CA LYS A 80 8.46 -0.44 15.31
C LYS A 80 7.34 0.17 16.16
N ALA A 81 7.34 1.49 16.33
CA ALA A 81 6.30 2.19 17.07
C ALA A 81 4.91 2.05 16.41
N PHE A 82 4.82 2.04 15.08
CA PHE A 82 3.55 1.76 14.39
C PHE A 82 3.05 0.35 14.65
N VAL A 83 3.93 -0.65 14.54
CA VAL A 83 3.57 -2.05 14.81
C VAL A 83 3.06 -2.20 16.24
N GLU A 84 3.78 -1.65 17.21
CA GLU A 84 3.38 -1.69 18.63
C GLU A 84 2.03 -1.00 18.85
N LYS A 85 1.83 0.18 18.25
CA LYS A 85 0.56 0.90 18.31
C LYS A 85 -0.60 0.05 17.77
N PHE A 86 -0.44 -0.56 16.58
CA PHE A 86 -1.50 -1.38 15.98
C PHE A 86 -1.85 -2.60 16.82
N ILE A 87 -0.85 -3.25 17.42
CA ILE A 87 -1.07 -4.38 18.34
C ILE A 87 -1.89 -3.93 19.56
N ASN A 88 -1.56 -2.78 20.14
CA ASN A 88 -2.30 -2.24 21.28
C ASN A 88 -3.75 -1.90 20.92
N GLU A 89 -3.97 -1.25 19.77
CA GLU A 89 -5.31 -0.93 19.26
C GLU A 89 -6.14 -2.19 19.01
N GLU A 90 -5.53 -3.25 18.47
CA GLU A 90 -6.18 -4.54 18.26
C GLU A 90 -6.61 -5.19 19.59
N ILE A 91 -5.72 -5.20 20.60
CA ILE A 91 -6.01 -5.73 21.93
C ILE A 91 -7.18 -4.96 22.58
N ASP A 92 -7.17 -3.64 22.48
CA ASP A 92 -8.25 -2.80 23.00
C ASP A 92 -9.58 -3.07 22.32
N LEU A 93 -9.57 -3.25 20.99
CA LEU A 93 -10.75 -3.60 20.22
C LEU A 93 -11.31 -4.97 20.63
N ILE A 94 -10.45 -5.97 20.79
CA ILE A 94 -10.84 -7.31 21.27
C ILE A 94 -11.49 -7.21 22.65
N ASN A 95 -10.88 -6.48 23.58
CA ASN A 95 -11.38 -6.32 24.94
C ASN A 95 -12.71 -5.56 24.97
N SER A 96 -12.84 -4.49 24.19
CA SER A 96 -14.10 -3.75 24.01
C SER A 96 -15.20 -4.65 23.46
N THR A 97 -14.90 -5.44 22.45
CA THR A 97 -15.84 -6.37 21.81
C THR A 97 -16.30 -7.46 22.79
N LYS A 98 -15.36 -8.07 23.52
CA LYS A 98 -15.68 -9.06 24.58
C LYS A 98 -16.58 -8.47 25.66
N ARG A 99 -16.28 -7.25 26.14
CA ARG A 99 -17.12 -6.55 27.14
C ARG A 99 -18.53 -6.31 26.62
N LYS A 100 -18.67 -5.80 25.40
CA LYS A 100 -19.99 -5.58 24.76
C LYS A 100 -20.77 -6.88 24.66
N TYR A 101 -20.15 -7.95 24.16
CA TYR A 101 -20.77 -9.25 24.05
C TYR A 101 -21.27 -9.78 25.41
N LEU A 102 -20.44 -9.71 26.46
CA LEU A 102 -20.82 -10.17 27.79
C LEU A 102 -21.99 -9.35 28.36
N ALA A 103 -21.98 -8.03 28.17
CA ALA A 103 -23.08 -7.16 28.59
C ALA A 103 -24.39 -7.53 27.87
N TYR A 104 -24.36 -7.70 26.55
CA TYR A 104 -25.54 -8.13 25.79
C TYR A 104 -26.03 -9.51 26.21
N LYS A 105 -25.14 -10.47 26.43
CA LYS A 105 -25.49 -11.81 26.90
C LYS A 105 -26.21 -11.76 28.25
N GLN A 106 -25.69 -10.97 29.20
CA GLN A 106 -26.32 -10.80 30.52
C GLN A 106 -27.69 -10.14 30.43
N LEU A 107 -27.85 -9.13 29.57
CA LEU A 107 -29.15 -8.50 29.33
C LEU A 107 -30.17 -9.50 28.80
N LEU A 108 -29.80 -10.28 27.78
CA LEU A 108 -30.67 -11.30 27.21
C LEU A 108 -31.08 -12.34 28.25
N LEU A 109 -30.13 -12.86 29.04
CA LEU A 109 -30.42 -13.84 30.10
C LEU A 109 -31.41 -13.28 31.13
N LYS A 110 -31.23 -12.04 31.57
CA LYS A 110 -32.18 -11.39 32.49
C LYS A 110 -33.58 -11.25 31.90
N GLU A 111 -33.68 -10.89 30.62
CA GLU A 111 -34.99 -10.81 29.96
C GLU A 111 -35.63 -12.20 29.80
N PHE A 112 -34.85 -13.25 29.53
CA PHE A 112 -35.34 -14.62 29.54
C PHE A 112 -35.84 -15.06 30.91
N GLU A 113 -35.09 -14.81 31.98
CA GLU A 113 -35.47 -15.15 33.36
C GLU A 113 -36.79 -14.46 33.75
N LYS A 114 -36.92 -13.15 33.49
CA LYS A 114 -38.18 -12.42 33.70
C LYS A 114 -39.35 -13.02 32.93
N HIS A 115 -39.12 -13.46 31.69
CA HIS A 115 -40.19 -14.03 30.89
C HIS A 115 -40.64 -15.39 31.42
N ILE A 116 -39.74 -16.17 32.03
CA ILE A 116 -40.06 -17.45 32.67
C ILE A 116 -40.81 -17.23 33.99
N GLU A 117 -40.42 -16.23 34.80
CA GLU A 117 -41.10 -15.92 36.08
C GLU A 117 -42.52 -15.37 35.91
N ASN A 118 -42.84 -14.76 34.78
CA ASN A 118 -44.16 -14.20 34.46
C ASN A 118 -45.10 -15.19 33.73
N MET A 119 -44.71 -16.45 33.60
CA MET A 119 -45.45 -17.52 32.91
C MET A 119 -45.99 -18.54 33.91
#